data_AF-A0A970XN45-F1
#
_entry.id   AF-A0A970XN45-F1
#
_cell.length_a   1.000
_cell.length_b   1.000
_cell.length_c   1.000
_cell.angle_alpha   90.00
_cell.angle_beta   90.00
_cell.angle_gamma   90.00
#
_symmetry.space_group_name_H-M   'P 1'
#
loop_
_entity.id
_entity.type
_entity.pdbx_description
1 polymer ?
#
loop_
_entity_poly.entity_id
_entity_poly.type
_entity_poly.pdbx_seq_one_letter_code
_entity_poly.pdbx_strand_id
1 'polypeptide(L)'
;MKAKLVRIIQKAGVFSLIFFLLLLSAGCDPYSEDFREYKEGKEAELRAYAVSMTEEYSYSEEGLQAMSLAVEEGVNAINNADYYVEVDELATEAKDGIDRVEVKLDYNAEKLLFALNRATDVSELKESFLNENRTSGMINNRIPEYKIHVVTEQQQLESIFVESPEVNFESEMVLVVMYKSWVSSKWHLIRKIELEENVLRVYTRDDTTPYMQGTISYQVIFIFKLDKLDVAETELIFLKEEKIS
;
A
#
# COMPACT_ATOMS: atom_id res chain seq x y z
N MET A 1 41.79 8.80 66.59
CA MET A 1 41.61 7.62 65.71
C MET A 1 40.16 7.37 65.30
N LYS A 2 39.19 7.30 66.22
CA LYS A 2 37.78 6.97 65.92
C LYS A 2 37.12 7.87 64.86
N ALA A 3 37.32 9.18 64.90
CA ALA A 3 36.71 10.12 63.94
C ALA A 3 37.24 9.99 62.49
N LYS A 4 38.50 9.54 62.30
CA LYS A 4 39.05 9.26 60.97
C LYS A 4 38.45 7.97 60.39
N LEU A 5 38.27 6.95 61.23
CA LEU A 5 37.69 5.66 60.83
C LEU A 5 36.22 5.81 60.38
N VAL A 6 35.42 6.60 61.13
CA VAL A 6 34.01 6.87 60.78
C VAL A 6 33.88 7.60 59.43
N ARG A 7 34.76 8.58 59.16
CA ARG A 7 34.78 9.29 57.87
C ARG A 7 35.17 8.39 56.69
N ILE A 8 36.03 7.39 56.91
CA ILE A 8 36.43 6.43 55.87
C ILE A 8 35.26 5.48 55.56
N ILE A 9 34.58 4.98 56.60
CA ILE A 9 33.42 4.09 56.44
C ILE A 9 32.25 4.82 55.73
N GLN A 10 31.97 6.07 56.09
CA GLN A 10 30.95 6.87 55.41
C GLN A 10 31.27 7.10 53.93
N LYS A 11 32.53 7.39 53.59
CA LYS A 11 32.95 7.54 52.19
C LYS A 11 32.85 6.23 51.40
N ALA A 12 33.20 5.10 52.02
CA ALA A 12 33.06 3.79 51.40
C ALA A 12 31.57 3.43 51.18
N GLY A 13 30.69 3.74 52.13
CA GLY A 13 29.25 3.51 51.99
C GLY A 13 28.62 4.35 50.86
N VAL A 14 28.99 5.63 50.75
CA VAL A 14 28.54 6.49 49.64
C VAL A 14 29.07 5.99 48.29
N PHE A 15 30.33 5.55 48.24
CA PHE A 15 30.91 5.03 47.00
C PHE A 15 30.23 3.71 46.57
N SER A 16 29.92 2.83 47.52
CA SER A 16 29.16 1.60 47.26
C SER A 16 27.73 1.89 46.80
N LEU A 17 27.08 2.92 47.36
CA LEU A 17 25.73 3.33 46.95
C LEU A 17 25.75 3.92 45.53
N ILE A 18 26.74 4.77 45.21
CA ILE A 18 26.91 5.34 43.86
C ILE A 18 27.22 4.22 42.86
N PHE A 19 28.05 3.24 43.22
CA PHE A 19 28.34 2.08 42.38
C PHE A 19 27.10 1.21 42.16
N PHE A 20 26.28 0.99 43.20
CA PHE A 20 25.02 0.25 43.10
C PHE A 20 23.97 1.01 42.27
N LEU A 21 23.90 2.33 42.39
CA LEU A 21 23.05 3.19 41.57
C LEU A 21 23.52 3.23 40.11
N LEU A 22 24.83 3.22 39.86
CA LEU A 22 25.41 3.13 38.52
C LEU A 22 25.11 1.77 37.86
N LEU A 23 25.14 0.68 38.63
CA LEU A 23 24.71 -0.65 38.18
C LEU A 23 23.21 -0.73 37.88
N LEU A 24 22.38 0.00 38.62
CA LEU A 24 20.93 0.11 38.34
C LEU A 24 20.61 1.00 37.13
N SER A 25 21.54 1.88 36.73
CA SER A 25 21.42 2.76 35.55
C SER A 25 22.09 2.23 34.28
N ALA A 26 22.74 1.06 34.33
CA ALA A 26 22.92 0.23 33.15
C ALA A 26 21.56 -0.47 32.92
N GLY A 27 20.57 0.18 32.33
CA GLY A 27 20.55 0.40 30.89
C GLY A 27 20.49 -0.98 30.24
N CYS A 28 19.29 -1.42 29.82
CA CYS A 28 19.06 -2.65 29.07
C CYS A 28 20.23 -2.89 28.13
N ASP A 29 20.99 -3.97 28.35
CA ASP A 29 22.07 -4.34 27.45
C ASP A 29 21.45 -4.67 26.09
N PRO A 30 21.73 -3.91 25.01
CA PRO A 30 21.28 -4.23 23.66
C PRO A 30 21.95 -5.53 23.13
N TYR A 31 22.82 -6.15 23.93
CA TYR A 31 23.38 -7.48 23.70
C TYR A 31 22.88 -8.53 24.70
N SER A 32 21.83 -8.23 25.49
CA SER A 32 21.19 -9.23 26.33
C SER A 32 20.59 -10.34 25.46
N GLU A 33 20.67 -11.57 25.97
CA GLU A 33 20.04 -12.72 25.33
C GLU A 33 18.54 -12.47 25.12
N ASP A 34 17.89 -11.84 26.11
CA ASP A 34 16.48 -11.43 26.06
C ASP A 34 16.16 -10.48 24.89
N PHE A 35 17.03 -9.52 24.56
CA PHE A 35 16.78 -8.60 23.45
C PHE A 35 16.99 -9.27 22.09
N ARG A 36 17.98 -10.17 21.99
CA ARG A 36 18.16 -11.00 20.79
C ARG A 36 16.96 -11.91 20.55
N GLU A 37 16.50 -12.63 21.57
CA GLU A 37 15.30 -13.49 21.47
C GLU A 37 14.06 -12.68 21.08
N TYR A 38 13.92 -11.47 21.62
CA TYR A 38 12.84 -10.57 21.26
C TYR A 38 12.87 -10.17 19.77
N LYS A 39 14.05 -9.85 19.22
CA LYS A 39 14.21 -9.57 17.78
C LYS A 39 13.84 -10.78 16.93
N GLU A 40 14.36 -11.96 17.28
CA GLU A 40 14.03 -13.23 16.58
C GLU A 40 12.51 -13.50 16.58
N GLY A 41 11.84 -13.25 17.71
CA GLY A 41 10.38 -13.34 17.80
C GLY A 41 9.66 -12.39 16.85
N LYS A 42 10.10 -11.14 16.75
CA LYS A 42 9.51 -10.12 15.87
C LYS A 42 9.73 -10.41 14.39
N GLU A 43 10.90 -10.94 14.02
CA GLU A 43 11.16 -11.43 12.67
C GLU A 43 10.22 -12.58 12.29
N ALA A 44 10.04 -13.55 13.20
CA ALA A 44 9.14 -14.66 12.98
C ALA A 44 7.69 -14.20 12.81
N GLU A 45 7.23 -13.25 13.62
CA GLU A 45 5.91 -12.61 13.46
C GLU A 45 5.77 -11.91 12.11
N LEU A 46 6.77 -11.16 11.66
CA LEU A 46 6.74 -10.47 10.37
C LEU A 46 6.66 -11.45 9.19
N ARG A 47 7.44 -12.52 9.23
CA ARG A 47 7.41 -13.58 8.20
C ARG A 47 6.08 -14.32 8.20
N ALA A 48 5.56 -14.66 9.38
CA ALA A 48 4.25 -15.30 9.52
C ALA A 48 3.12 -14.40 9.00
N TYR A 49 3.23 -13.08 9.24
CA TYR A 49 2.30 -12.10 8.67
C TYR A 49 2.31 -12.16 7.14
N ALA A 50 3.48 -12.06 6.50
CA ALA A 50 3.58 -12.15 5.04
C ALA A 50 3.02 -13.47 4.49
N VAL A 51 3.25 -14.61 5.16
CA VAL A 51 2.65 -15.89 4.75
C VAL A 51 1.12 -15.83 4.82
N SER A 52 0.56 -15.37 5.94
CA SER A 52 -0.90 -15.24 6.08
C SER A 52 -1.52 -14.35 5.01
N MET A 53 -0.79 -13.34 4.56
CA MET A 53 -1.21 -12.44 3.48
C MET A 53 -1.31 -13.15 2.15
N THR A 54 -0.34 -14.02 1.83
CA THR A 54 -0.35 -14.84 0.60
C THR A 54 -1.42 -15.94 0.63
N GLU A 55 -1.88 -16.34 1.82
CA GLU A 55 -2.98 -17.29 1.96
C GLU A 55 -4.35 -16.60 1.81
N GLU A 56 -4.45 -15.33 2.21
CA GLU A 56 -5.71 -14.57 2.17
C GLU A 56 -5.97 -13.91 0.81
N TYR A 57 -4.93 -13.50 0.08
CA TYR A 57 -5.06 -12.77 -1.19
C TYR A 57 -4.23 -13.39 -2.33
N SER A 58 -4.69 -13.15 -3.56
CA SER A 58 -3.94 -13.49 -4.77
C SER A 58 -3.00 -12.37 -5.17
N TYR A 59 -1.76 -12.70 -5.55
CA TYR A 59 -0.73 -11.73 -5.98
C TYR A 59 -0.18 -12.09 -7.36
N SER A 60 0.33 -11.09 -8.09
CA SER A 60 1.19 -11.32 -9.25
C SER A 60 2.59 -11.77 -8.81
N GLU A 61 3.43 -12.21 -9.75
CA GLU A 61 4.83 -12.52 -9.43
C GLU A 61 5.58 -11.29 -8.93
N GLU A 62 5.34 -10.13 -9.53
CA GLU A 62 5.90 -8.85 -9.09
C GLU A 62 5.40 -8.46 -7.69
N GLY A 63 4.12 -8.70 -7.40
CA GLY A 63 3.56 -8.50 -6.06
C GLY A 63 4.25 -9.38 -5.01
N LEU A 64 4.44 -10.67 -5.29
CA LEU A 64 5.16 -11.58 -4.40
C LEU A 64 6.63 -11.16 -4.21
N GLN A 65 7.29 -10.69 -5.26
CA GLN A 65 8.65 -10.15 -5.17
C GLN A 65 8.72 -8.91 -4.30
N ALA A 66 7.78 -7.97 -4.48
CA ALA A 66 7.69 -6.76 -3.66
C ALA A 66 7.43 -7.09 -2.18
N MET A 67 6.57 -8.08 -1.90
CA MET A 67 6.33 -8.56 -0.54
C MET A 67 7.60 -9.18 0.08
N SER A 68 8.31 -10.03 -0.67
CA SER A 68 9.56 -10.62 -0.21
C SER A 68 10.60 -9.54 0.12
N LEU A 69 10.70 -8.49 -0.70
CA LEU A 69 11.60 -7.37 -0.47
C LEU A 69 11.22 -6.60 0.81
N ALA A 70 9.94 -6.30 1.01
CA ALA A 70 9.46 -5.63 2.22
C ALA A 70 9.78 -6.43 3.50
N VAL A 71 9.64 -7.76 3.45
CA VAL A 71 10.01 -8.65 4.56
C VAL A 71 11.53 -8.63 4.79
N GLU A 72 12.34 -8.71 3.74
CA GLU A 72 13.80 -8.71 3.86
C GLU A 72 14.32 -7.39 4.44
N GLU A 73 13.86 -6.26 3.92
CA GLU A 73 14.20 -4.93 4.42
C GLU A 73 13.78 -4.75 5.89
N GLY A 74 12.56 -5.17 6.24
CA GLY A 74 12.06 -5.12 7.61
C GLY A 74 12.86 -5.98 8.59
N VAL A 75 13.19 -7.21 8.22
CA VAL A 75 14.04 -8.11 9.02
C VAL A 75 15.43 -7.52 9.22
N ASN A 76 16.03 -6.96 8.17
CA ASN A 76 17.33 -6.31 8.27
C ASN A 76 17.28 -5.09 9.19
N ALA A 77 16.21 -4.28 9.12
CA ALA A 77 16.04 -3.14 10.00
C ALA A 77 15.87 -3.57 11.48
N ILE A 78 15.01 -4.55 11.76
CA ILE A 78 14.83 -5.13 13.09
C ILE A 78 16.16 -5.62 13.67
N ASN A 79 16.95 -6.33 12.88
CA ASN A 79 18.25 -6.86 13.32
C ASN A 79 19.23 -5.77 13.76
N ASN A 80 19.20 -4.63 13.07
CA ASN A 80 20.08 -3.48 13.31
C ASN A 80 19.58 -2.54 14.41
N ALA A 81 18.36 -2.74 14.92
CA ALA A 81 17.80 -1.91 15.98
C ALA A 81 18.48 -2.18 17.34
N ASP A 82 18.65 -1.10 18.11
CA ASP A 82 19.34 -1.11 19.39
C ASP A 82 18.37 -1.10 20.58
N TYR A 83 17.08 -0.83 20.35
CA TYR A 83 16.07 -0.69 21.41
C TYR A 83 14.76 -1.43 21.10
N TYR A 84 14.10 -1.96 22.13
CA TYR A 84 12.79 -2.65 22.00
C TYR A 84 11.73 -1.80 21.29
N VAL A 85 11.64 -0.51 21.63
CA VAL A 85 10.65 0.40 21.02
C VAL A 85 10.91 0.57 19.52
N GLU A 86 12.18 0.70 19.13
CA GLU A 86 12.59 0.82 17.73
C GLU A 86 12.25 -0.46 16.95
N VAL A 87 12.48 -1.64 17.53
CA VAL A 87 12.09 -2.92 16.93
C VAL A 87 10.57 -2.98 16.68
N ASP A 88 9.74 -2.55 17.63
CA ASP A 88 8.28 -2.52 17.46
C ASP A 88 7.84 -1.54 16.36
N GLU A 89 8.47 -0.37 16.28
CA GLU A 89 8.21 0.63 15.23
C GLU A 89 8.58 0.09 13.85
N LEU A 90 9.78 -0.48 13.70
CA LEU A 90 10.26 -1.06 12.44
C LEU A 90 9.42 -2.27 12.00
N ALA A 91 9.01 -3.13 12.94
CA ALA A 91 8.12 -4.24 12.64
C ALA A 91 6.74 -3.75 12.15
N THR A 92 6.25 -2.64 12.70
CA THR A 92 5.00 -2.00 12.24
C THR A 92 5.17 -1.41 10.85
N GLU A 93 6.24 -0.68 10.60
CA GLU A 93 6.54 -0.10 9.28
C GLU A 93 6.69 -1.19 8.20
N ALA A 94 7.35 -2.30 8.52
CA ALA A 94 7.47 -3.43 7.61
C ALA A 94 6.10 -4.09 7.30
N LYS A 95 5.22 -4.22 8.31
CA LYS A 95 3.85 -4.71 8.09
C LYS A 95 3.04 -3.76 7.22
N ASP A 96 3.17 -2.44 7.43
CA ASP A 96 2.55 -1.43 6.56
C ASP A 96 3.10 -1.52 5.12
N GLY A 97 4.38 -1.83 4.95
CA GLY A 97 5.01 -2.08 3.65
C GLY A 97 4.44 -3.32 2.94
N ILE A 98 4.30 -4.44 3.68
CA ILE A 98 3.64 -5.67 3.19
C ILE A 98 2.19 -5.39 2.83
N ASP A 99 1.49 -4.63 3.65
CA ASP A 99 0.13 -4.22 3.35
C ASP A 99 0.13 -3.50 2.01
N ARG A 100 0.96 -2.50 1.74
CA ARG A 100 0.97 -1.73 0.48
C ARG A 100 1.30 -2.51 -0.81
N VAL A 101 1.54 -3.81 -0.74
CA VAL A 101 1.79 -4.65 -1.92
C VAL A 101 0.50 -4.89 -2.70
N GLU A 102 0.54 -4.59 -3.99
CA GLU A 102 -0.60 -4.76 -4.89
C GLU A 102 -1.03 -6.22 -5.01
N VAL A 103 -2.31 -6.47 -4.68
CA VAL A 103 -2.98 -7.75 -4.91
C VAL A 103 -3.62 -7.79 -6.29
N LYS A 104 -3.82 -9.00 -6.81
CA LYS A 104 -4.66 -9.22 -7.97
C LYS A 104 -6.11 -8.81 -7.68
N LEU A 105 -6.75 -8.32 -8.72
CA LEU A 105 -8.15 -7.94 -8.72
C LEU A 105 -9.02 -9.21 -8.75
N ASP A 106 -9.53 -9.59 -7.59
CA ASP A 106 -10.50 -10.69 -7.40
C ASP A 106 -11.92 -10.20 -7.73
N TYR A 107 -12.13 -9.83 -8.99
CA TYR A 107 -13.43 -9.46 -9.52
C TYR A 107 -13.79 -10.41 -10.64
N ASN A 108 -15.07 -10.75 -10.75
CA ASN A 108 -15.61 -11.46 -11.90
C ASN A 108 -15.52 -10.53 -13.13
N ALA A 109 -14.37 -10.58 -13.81
CA ALA A 109 -14.00 -9.65 -14.87
C ALA A 109 -14.92 -9.76 -16.11
N GLU A 110 -15.58 -10.91 -16.31
CA GLU A 110 -16.60 -11.09 -17.36
C GLU A 110 -17.82 -10.19 -17.14
N LYS A 111 -18.29 -10.02 -15.90
CA LYS A 111 -19.39 -9.08 -15.59
C LYS A 111 -19.00 -7.63 -15.83
N LEU A 112 -17.70 -7.31 -15.74
CA LEU A 112 -17.15 -5.96 -15.94
C LEU A 112 -16.93 -5.61 -17.41
N LEU A 113 -16.65 -6.60 -18.28
CA LEU A 113 -16.46 -6.39 -19.72
C LEU A 113 -17.75 -6.35 -20.54
N PHE A 114 -18.84 -6.94 -20.04
CA PHE A 114 -20.09 -7.05 -20.81
C PHE A 114 -20.83 -5.71 -21.02
N ALA A 115 -20.39 -4.62 -20.38
CA ALA A 115 -20.98 -3.28 -20.52
C ALA A 115 -20.56 -2.54 -21.81
N LEU A 116 -19.81 -3.17 -22.73
CA LEU A 116 -19.07 -2.51 -23.80
C LEU A 116 -19.50 -2.86 -25.24
N ASN A 117 -20.76 -3.23 -25.45
CA ASN A 117 -21.32 -3.29 -26.81
C ASN A 117 -22.04 -1.98 -27.15
N ARG A 118 -21.26 -1.02 -27.71
CA ARG A 118 -21.62 0.24 -28.40
C ARG A 118 -21.11 1.51 -27.71
N ALA A 119 -19.82 1.83 -27.92
CA ALA A 119 -19.28 3.17 -27.67
C ALA A 119 -18.85 3.81 -29.01
N THR A 120 -19.82 4.13 -29.86
CA THR A 120 -19.65 5.07 -30.97
C THR A 120 -20.47 6.33 -30.71
N ASP A 121 -20.15 7.04 -29.61
CA ASP A 121 -20.24 8.50 -29.45
C ASP A 121 -19.91 8.86 -27.99
N VAL A 122 -18.76 9.52 -27.77
CA VAL A 122 -18.17 9.77 -26.43
C VAL A 122 -18.90 10.89 -25.65
N SER A 123 -19.96 11.44 -26.21
CA SER A 123 -20.72 12.57 -25.65
C SER A 123 -21.80 12.14 -24.65
N GLU A 124 -22.36 10.92 -24.80
CA GLU A 124 -23.54 10.46 -24.04
C GLU A 124 -23.21 9.48 -22.90
N LEU A 125 -21.94 9.13 -22.69
CA LEU A 125 -21.46 8.20 -21.64
C LEU A 125 -21.64 8.69 -20.19
N LYS A 126 -22.33 9.81 -19.96
CA LYS A 126 -22.10 10.63 -18.76
C LYS A 126 -22.86 10.24 -17.49
N GLU A 127 -23.96 9.48 -17.53
CA GLU A 127 -24.76 9.25 -16.32
C GLU A 127 -25.21 7.82 -16.00
N SER A 128 -25.54 6.96 -16.99
CA SER A 128 -25.95 5.58 -16.68
C SER A 128 -24.75 4.66 -16.45
N PHE A 129 -23.71 4.77 -17.27
CA PHE A 129 -22.50 3.94 -17.24
C PHE A 129 -21.70 4.07 -15.93
N LEU A 130 -21.64 5.29 -15.39
CA LEU A 130 -20.92 5.58 -14.14
C LEU A 130 -21.65 5.09 -12.89
N ASN A 131 -22.94 4.74 -12.98
CA ASN A 131 -23.70 4.22 -11.84
C ASN A 131 -23.67 2.68 -11.74
N GLU A 132 -23.46 1.96 -12.83
CA GLU A 132 -23.51 0.48 -12.86
C GLU A 132 -22.18 -0.18 -12.53
N ASN A 133 -21.05 0.53 -12.66
CA ASN A 133 -19.69 -0.02 -12.45
C ASN A 133 -18.98 0.52 -11.20
N ARG A 134 -19.73 1.04 -10.22
CA ARG A 134 -19.18 1.54 -8.95
C ARG A 134 -19.03 0.43 -7.94
N THR A 135 -17.84 -0.14 -7.86
CA THR A 135 -17.50 -1.05 -6.75
C THR A 135 -16.61 -0.30 -5.77
N SER A 136 -17.22 0.08 -4.64
CA SER A 136 -16.51 0.64 -3.49
C SER A 136 -16.02 -0.51 -2.63
N GLY A 137 -14.74 -0.87 -2.76
CA GLY A 137 -14.10 -1.72 -1.76
C GLY A 137 -13.94 -0.93 -0.46
N MET A 138 -14.42 -1.45 0.67
CA MET A 138 -13.92 -0.97 1.96
C MET A 138 -12.46 -1.42 2.05
N ILE A 139 -11.56 -0.44 2.08
CA ILE A 139 -10.15 -0.54 2.45
C ILE A 139 -9.48 -1.85 2.00
N ASN A 140 -8.83 -1.81 0.83
CA ASN A 140 -7.52 -2.43 0.74
C ASN A 140 -6.52 -1.28 0.77
N ASN A 141 -5.94 -0.96 1.94
CA ASN A 141 -4.84 0.03 2.09
C ASN A 141 -3.54 -0.41 1.39
N ARG A 142 -3.69 -1.42 0.53
CA ARG A 142 -2.68 -2.29 -0.02
C ARG A 142 -2.31 -1.97 -1.46
N ILE A 143 -2.90 -0.92 -2.01
CA ILE A 143 -2.72 -0.53 -3.41
C ILE A 143 -2.22 0.92 -3.45
N PRO A 144 -1.27 1.28 -4.35
CA PRO A 144 -0.71 2.61 -4.52
C PRO A 144 -1.76 3.73 -4.60
N GLU A 145 -1.34 4.96 -4.25
CA GLU A 145 -2.19 6.17 -4.26
C GLU A 145 -2.93 6.35 -5.58
N TYR A 146 -2.28 6.01 -6.70
CA TYR A 146 -2.91 5.73 -7.98
C TYR A 146 -2.04 4.82 -8.84
N LYS A 147 -2.66 4.14 -9.80
CA LYS A 147 -1.99 3.35 -10.83
C LYS A 147 -2.87 3.26 -12.08
N ILE A 148 -2.24 3.34 -13.25
CA ILE A 148 -2.90 3.10 -14.53
C ILE A 148 -2.18 1.95 -15.21
N HIS A 149 -2.93 0.90 -15.57
CA HIS A 149 -2.44 -0.19 -16.40
C HIS A 149 -3.00 -0.02 -17.80
N VAL A 150 -2.10 0.09 -18.79
CA VAL A 150 -2.42 -0.03 -20.21
C VAL A 150 -2.06 -1.45 -20.64
N VAL A 151 -3.09 -2.24 -20.92
CA VAL A 151 -2.99 -3.66 -21.20
C VAL A 151 -3.23 -3.87 -22.68
N THR A 152 -2.22 -4.37 -23.38
CA THR A 152 -2.25 -4.62 -24.83
C THR A 152 -2.08 -6.09 -25.18
N GLU A 153 -1.90 -6.94 -24.17
CA GLU A 153 -1.67 -8.37 -24.30
C GLU A 153 -2.37 -9.15 -23.17
N GLN A 154 -2.78 -10.39 -23.45
CA GLN A 154 -3.51 -11.22 -22.47
C GLN A 154 -2.69 -11.51 -21.21
N GLN A 155 -1.38 -11.76 -21.35
CA GLN A 155 -0.50 -12.05 -20.22
C GLN A 155 -0.44 -10.90 -19.20
N GLN A 156 -0.49 -9.65 -19.68
CA GLN A 156 -0.54 -8.47 -18.80
C GLN A 156 -1.87 -8.44 -18.02
N LEU A 157 -2.98 -8.81 -18.66
CA LEU A 157 -4.28 -8.88 -18.00
C LEU A 157 -4.30 -9.95 -16.90
N GLU A 158 -3.70 -11.11 -17.17
CA GLU A 158 -3.53 -12.23 -16.22
C GLU A 158 -2.66 -11.88 -15.01
N SER A 159 -1.76 -10.91 -15.15
CA SER A 159 -1.00 -10.39 -14.01
C SER A 159 -1.86 -9.53 -13.08
N ILE A 160 -2.91 -8.87 -13.60
CA ILE A 160 -3.74 -7.91 -12.87
C ILE A 160 -4.96 -8.58 -12.23
N PHE A 161 -5.60 -9.53 -12.90
CA PHE A 161 -6.85 -10.16 -12.45
C PHE A 161 -6.64 -11.59 -11.96
N VAL A 162 -7.43 -12.00 -10.96
CA VAL A 162 -7.49 -13.42 -10.54
C VAL A 162 -8.11 -14.26 -11.66
N GLU A 163 -9.26 -13.82 -12.17
CA GLU A 163 -9.90 -14.38 -13.35
C GLU A 163 -9.84 -13.35 -14.47
N SER A 164 -9.00 -13.60 -15.47
CA SER A 164 -8.87 -12.70 -16.60
C SER A 164 -9.93 -12.97 -17.65
N PRO A 165 -10.57 -11.93 -18.18
CA PRO A 165 -11.53 -12.06 -19.24
C PRO A 165 -10.82 -12.21 -20.60
N GLU A 166 -11.52 -12.77 -21.59
CA GLU A 166 -11.02 -12.86 -22.96
C GLU A 166 -11.22 -11.53 -23.70
N VAL A 167 -10.14 -10.99 -24.27
CA VAL A 167 -10.15 -9.73 -25.02
C VAL A 167 -9.41 -9.92 -26.35
N ASN A 168 -9.91 -9.34 -27.43
CA ASN A 168 -9.26 -9.43 -28.74
C ASN A 168 -8.16 -8.36 -28.86
N PHE A 169 -7.00 -8.63 -28.30
CA PHE A 169 -5.87 -7.70 -28.27
C PHE A 169 -5.23 -7.38 -29.64
N GLU A 170 -5.70 -7.99 -30.72
CA GLU A 170 -5.32 -7.57 -32.09
C GLU A 170 -5.88 -6.18 -32.42
N SER A 171 -7.09 -5.86 -31.95
CA SER A 171 -7.77 -4.59 -32.21
C SER A 171 -8.18 -3.81 -30.97
N GLU A 172 -8.14 -4.45 -29.80
CA GLU A 172 -8.60 -3.89 -28.54
C GLU A 172 -7.43 -3.73 -27.55
N MET A 173 -7.63 -2.89 -26.54
CA MET A 173 -6.80 -2.79 -25.35
C MET A 173 -7.68 -2.64 -24.11
N VAL A 174 -7.11 -2.91 -22.93
CA VAL A 174 -7.78 -2.68 -21.65
C VAL A 174 -7.04 -1.60 -20.87
N LEU A 175 -7.79 -0.66 -20.33
CA LEU A 175 -7.29 0.38 -19.42
C LEU A 175 -7.84 0.11 -18.03
N VAL A 176 -6.97 -0.15 -17.05
CA VAL A 176 -7.35 -0.27 -15.64
C VAL A 176 -6.84 0.96 -14.90
N VAL A 177 -7.74 1.76 -14.34
CA VAL A 177 -7.42 2.96 -13.57
C VAL A 177 -7.78 2.71 -12.12
N MET A 178 -6.79 2.82 -11.23
CA MET A 178 -6.93 2.65 -9.80
C MET A 178 -6.47 3.92 -9.10
N TYR A 179 -7.22 4.39 -8.11
CA TYR A 179 -6.78 5.50 -7.26
C TYR A 179 -7.46 5.49 -5.89
N LYS A 180 -6.80 6.13 -4.94
CA LYS A 180 -7.31 6.38 -3.60
C LYS A 180 -8.21 7.61 -3.60
N SER A 181 -9.35 7.51 -2.95
CA SER A 181 -10.31 8.61 -2.82
C SER A 181 -10.87 8.70 -1.41
N TRP A 182 -11.14 9.91 -0.93
CA TRP A 182 -11.71 10.14 0.42
C TRP A 182 -13.18 10.51 0.42
N VAL A 183 -13.81 10.56 -0.76
CA VAL A 183 -15.25 10.80 -0.88
C VAL A 183 -15.99 9.48 -1.04
N SER A 184 -17.29 9.48 -0.77
CA SER A 184 -18.09 8.28 -0.94
C SER A 184 -18.28 7.92 -2.42
N SER A 185 -18.54 6.62 -2.64
CA SER A 185 -18.67 5.98 -3.96
C SER A 185 -19.55 6.69 -4.98
N LYS A 186 -20.52 7.48 -4.52
CA LYS A 186 -21.46 8.22 -5.39
C LYS A 186 -20.82 9.40 -6.15
N TRP A 187 -19.58 9.75 -5.84
CA TRP A 187 -18.92 10.92 -6.42
C TRP A 187 -17.75 10.59 -7.35
N HIS A 188 -17.28 9.34 -7.37
CA HIS A 188 -16.19 8.92 -8.25
C HIS A 188 -16.64 8.83 -9.69
N LEU A 189 -16.00 9.60 -10.57
CA LEU A 189 -16.36 9.73 -11.97
C LEU A 189 -15.08 10.00 -12.78
N ILE A 190 -14.73 9.10 -13.69
CA ILE A 190 -13.79 9.47 -14.76
C ILE A 190 -14.52 10.46 -15.67
N ARG A 191 -14.01 11.69 -15.75
CA ARG A 191 -14.62 12.81 -16.45
C ARG A 191 -14.28 12.82 -17.94
N LYS A 192 -13.05 12.44 -18.26
CA LYS A 192 -12.52 12.45 -19.62
C LYS A 192 -11.36 11.48 -19.72
N ILE A 193 -11.24 10.84 -20.87
CA ILE A 193 -10.03 10.13 -21.29
C ILE A 193 -9.63 10.74 -22.63
N GLU A 194 -8.38 11.15 -22.78
CA GLU A 194 -7.88 11.68 -24.06
C GLU A 194 -6.49 11.14 -24.34
N LEU A 195 -6.17 11.02 -25.62
CA LEU A 195 -4.82 10.70 -26.10
C LEU A 195 -4.31 11.91 -26.88
N GLU A 196 -3.18 12.46 -26.44
CA GLU A 196 -2.48 13.53 -27.13
C GLU A 196 -0.98 13.21 -27.12
N GLU A 197 -0.34 13.25 -28.29
CA GLU A 197 1.09 12.96 -28.42
C GLU A 197 1.54 11.63 -27.76
N ASN A 198 0.73 10.56 -27.89
CA ASN A 198 0.94 9.24 -27.28
C ASN A 198 0.90 9.23 -25.73
N VAL A 199 0.44 10.31 -25.09
CA VAL A 199 0.18 10.39 -23.65
C VAL A 199 -1.32 10.20 -23.41
N LEU A 200 -1.69 9.12 -22.72
CA LEU A 200 -3.07 8.85 -22.35
C LEU A 200 -3.40 9.52 -21.01
N ARG A 201 -4.18 10.60 -21.06
CA ARG A 201 -4.58 11.36 -19.89
C ARG A 201 -5.97 10.96 -19.43
N VAL A 202 -6.08 10.58 -18.17
CA VAL A 202 -7.33 10.23 -17.50
C VAL A 202 -7.65 11.34 -16.51
N TYR A 203 -8.80 11.98 -16.68
CA TYR A 203 -9.26 13.06 -15.82
C TYR A 203 -10.29 12.56 -14.84
N THR A 204 -10.08 12.82 -13.56
CA THR A 204 -11.02 12.52 -12.49
C THR A 204 -11.22 13.74 -11.60
N ARG A 205 -12.28 13.73 -10.78
CA ARG A 205 -12.49 14.77 -9.76
C ARG A 205 -11.39 14.70 -8.71
N ASP A 206 -10.93 15.86 -8.23
CA ASP A 206 -10.03 15.90 -7.08
C ASP A 206 -10.76 15.51 -5.79
N ASP A 207 -10.57 14.24 -5.41
CA ASP A 207 -11.05 13.67 -4.16
C ASP A 207 -9.87 13.13 -3.33
N THR A 208 -8.66 13.68 -3.54
CA THR A 208 -7.40 13.21 -2.94
C THR A 208 -7.20 13.70 -1.51
N THR A 209 -7.99 14.69 -1.08
CA THR A 209 -7.89 15.28 0.26
C THR A 209 -9.00 14.75 1.19
N PRO A 210 -8.66 14.25 2.39
CA PRO A 210 -9.68 13.85 3.36
C PRO A 210 -10.51 15.06 3.83
N TYR A 211 -11.82 14.87 3.95
CA TYR A 211 -12.72 15.92 4.46
C TYR A 211 -12.46 16.25 5.94
N MET A 212 -12.05 15.27 6.73
CA MET A 212 -11.64 15.42 8.13
C MET A 212 -10.61 14.37 8.54
N GLN A 213 -9.84 14.66 9.59
CA GLN A 213 -8.90 13.68 10.18
C GLN A 213 -9.66 12.41 10.58
N GLY A 214 -9.17 11.24 10.15
CA GLY A 214 -9.81 9.95 10.40
C GLY A 214 -10.93 9.60 9.41
N THR A 215 -11.16 10.40 8.37
CA THR A 215 -12.00 9.98 7.23
C THR A 215 -11.41 8.72 6.63
N ILE A 216 -12.23 7.71 6.33
CA ILE A 216 -11.77 6.50 5.68
C ILE A 216 -11.60 6.77 4.19
N SER A 217 -10.45 6.41 3.63
CA SER A 217 -10.26 6.38 2.19
C SER A 217 -10.82 5.09 1.58
N TYR A 218 -11.30 5.21 0.35
CA TYR A 218 -11.73 4.12 -0.51
C TYR A 218 -10.75 3.94 -1.65
N GLN A 219 -10.64 2.70 -2.12
CA GLN A 219 -10.00 2.44 -3.40
C GLN A 219 -11.07 2.46 -4.48
N VAL A 220 -10.78 3.18 -5.56
CA VAL A 220 -11.64 3.30 -6.74
C VAL A 220 -10.94 2.62 -7.90
N ILE A 221 -11.68 1.76 -8.60
CA ILE A 221 -11.18 1.00 -9.75
C ILE A 221 -12.15 1.21 -10.92
N PHE A 222 -11.61 1.62 -12.06
CA PHE A 222 -12.32 1.68 -13.34
C PHE A 222 -11.61 0.80 -14.35
N ILE A 223 -12.38 0.07 -15.15
CA ILE A 223 -11.87 -0.79 -16.21
C ILE A 223 -12.57 -0.39 -17.50
N PHE A 224 -11.79 -0.13 -18.55
CA PHE A 224 -12.30 0.22 -19.86
C PHE A 224 -11.72 -0.73 -20.89
N LYS A 225 -12.55 -1.18 -21.83
CA LYS A 225 -12.08 -1.76 -23.09
C LYS A 225 -12.14 -0.68 -24.15
N LEU A 226 -11.06 -0.50 -24.88
CA LEU A 226 -10.91 0.56 -25.89
C LEU A 226 -10.39 -0.07 -27.18
N ASP A 227 -10.56 0.63 -28.30
CA ASP A 227 -9.79 0.34 -29.50
C ASP A 227 -8.30 0.47 -29.17
N LYS A 228 -7.45 -0.34 -29.80
CA LYS A 228 -6.02 -0.35 -29.52
C LYS A 228 -5.40 0.99 -29.91
N LEU A 229 -4.85 1.69 -28.92
CA LEU A 229 -4.17 2.97 -29.06
C LEU A 229 -2.65 2.79 -28.95
N ASP A 230 -1.89 3.65 -29.63
CA ASP A 230 -0.45 3.77 -29.43
C ASP A 230 -0.20 4.68 -28.22
N VAL A 231 0.04 4.07 -27.05
CA VAL A 231 0.24 4.76 -25.77
C VAL A 231 1.66 4.54 -25.29
N ALA A 232 2.41 5.62 -25.15
CA ALA A 232 3.76 5.60 -24.60
C ALA A 232 3.76 5.93 -23.09
N GLU A 233 2.91 6.87 -22.67
CA GLU A 233 2.86 7.37 -21.30
C GLU A 233 1.41 7.50 -20.81
N THR A 234 1.22 7.50 -19.49
CA THR A 234 -0.10 7.65 -18.87
C THR A 234 -0.06 8.68 -17.76
N GLU A 235 -1.15 9.42 -17.59
CA GLU A 235 -1.28 10.46 -16.56
C GLU A 235 -2.68 10.43 -15.95
N LEU A 236 -2.76 10.47 -14.61
CA LEU A 236 -4.01 10.68 -13.88
C LEU A 236 -4.08 12.13 -13.40
N ILE A 237 -5.07 12.87 -13.90
CA ILE A 237 -5.24 14.30 -13.62
C ILE A 237 -6.46 14.50 -12.71
N PHE A 238 -6.20 15.07 -11.53
CA PHE A 238 -7.22 15.45 -10.56
C PHE A 238 -7.70 16.90 -10.81
N LEU A 239 -8.96 17.03 -11.23
CA LEU A 239 -9.59 18.32 -11.52
C LEU A 239 -10.07 18.98 -10.24
N LYS A 240 -9.46 20.13 -9.89
CA LYS A 240 -9.82 20.92 -8.70
C LYS A 240 -11.14 21.69 -8.81
N GLU A 241 -11.57 22.01 -10.02
CA GLU A 241 -12.83 22.73 -10.29
C GLU A 241 -13.58 22.08 -11.46
N GLU A 242 -14.87 21.82 -11.27
CA GLU A 242 -15.77 21.46 -12.36
C GLU A 242 -16.04 22.69 -13.23
N LYS A 243 -15.22 22.93 -14.25
CA LYS A 243 -15.72 23.67 -15.41
C LYS A 243 -16.51 22.70 -16.28
N ILE A 244 -17.79 22.58 -15.96
CA ILE A 244 -18.78 21.99 -16.86
C ILE A 244 -18.90 22.95 -18.05
N SER A 245 -18.15 22.68 -19.13
CA SER A 245 -18.46 23.20 -20.46
C SER A 245 -19.23 22.15 -21.25
#